data_AF-A0AAV2RLF3-F1
#
_entry.id   AF-A0AAV2RLF3-F1
#
_cell.length_a   1.000
_cell.length_b   1.000
_cell.length_c   1.000
_cell.angle_alpha   90.00
_cell.angle_beta   90.00
_cell.angle_gamma   90.00
#
_symmetry.space_group_name_H-M   'P 1'
#
loop_
_entity.id
_entity.type
_entity.pdbx_description
1 polymer ?
#
loop_
_entity_poly.entity_id
_entity_poly.type
_entity_poly.pdbx_seq_one_letter_code
_entity_poly.pdbx_strand_id
1 'polypeptide(L)'
;IQAIIDACARQFPEFAERTRKRILSYLKSCRRNKRNRDSNGWDTVPRLTPPHLTSVQAEQVLASACENEAHNAKRMRLGHEPITQPNPQASHLQLKQESRDKLLPKVEVGVKKES
;
A
#
# COMPACT_ATOMS: atom_id res chain seq x y z
N ILE A 1 9.95 36.24 6.91
CA ILE A 1 9.09 35.81 8.06
C ILE A 1 8.83 36.95 9.03
N GLN A 2 9.85 37.74 9.39
CA GLN A 2 9.71 38.83 10.35
C GLN A 2 8.61 39.83 9.97
N ALA A 3 8.48 40.16 8.68
CA ALA A 3 7.41 41.02 8.17
C ALA A 3 5.97 40.56 8.53
N ILE A 4 5.70 39.24 8.56
CA ILE A 4 4.39 38.70 8.95
C ILE A 4 4.19 38.81 10.45
N ILE A 5 5.24 38.50 11.23
CA ILE A 5 5.21 38.61 12.69
C ILE A 5 4.96 40.08 13.09
N ASP A 6 5.65 41.02 12.44
CA ASP A 6 5.53 42.45 12.71
C ASP A 6 4.15 42.99 12.28
N ALA A 7 3.59 42.48 11.19
CA ALA A 7 2.22 42.79 10.78
C ALA A 7 1.22 42.34 11.84
N CYS A 8 1.30 41.09 12.28
CA CYS A 8 0.41 40.58 13.33
C CYS A 8 0.61 41.28 14.68
N ALA A 9 1.85 41.64 15.04
CA ALA A 9 2.14 42.35 16.28
C ALA A 9 1.60 43.79 16.28
N ARG A 10 1.58 44.44 15.11
CA ARG A 10 0.97 45.77 14.94
C ARG A 10 -0.56 45.71 14.88
N GLN A 11 -1.12 44.69 14.22
CA GLN A 11 -2.58 44.55 14.09
C GLN A 11 -3.24 44.03 15.37
N PHE A 12 -2.55 43.16 16.10
CA PHE A 12 -3.07 42.49 17.30
C PHE A 12 -1.98 42.41 18.40
N PRO A 13 -1.66 43.53 19.07
CA PRO A 13 -0.59 43.59 20.06
C PRO A 13 -0.81 42.60 21.21
N GLU A 14 -2.06 42.43 21.63
CA GLU A 14 -2.50 41.50 22.68
C GLU A 14 -2.20 40.03 22.39
N PHE A 15 -2.09 39.65 21.12
CA PHE A 15 -1.79 38.29 20.68
C PHE A 15 -0.38 38.13 20.13
N ALA A 16 0.46 39.16 20.18
CA ALA A 16 1.78 39.16 19.53
C ALA A 16 2.63 37.94 19.92
N GLU A 17 2.73 37.65 21.22
CA GLU A 17 3.55 36.54 21.73
C GLU A 17 2.97 35.17 21.35
N ARG A 18 1.64 35.04 21.37
CA ARG A 18 0.92 33.80 21.01
C ARG A 18 1.03 33.52 19.52
N THR A 19 0.82 34.54 18.69
CA THR A 19 0.89 34.45 17.22
C THR A 19 2.32 34.16 16.77
N ARG A 20 3.32 34.84 17.35
CA ARG A 20 4.74 34.58 17.08
C ARG A 20 5.10 33.11 17.34
N LYS A 21 4.72 32.55 18.50
CA LYS A 21 4.94 31.13 18.83
C LYS A 21 4.26 30.19 17.84
N ARG A 22 3.00 30.47 17.48
CA ARG A 22 2.24 29.67 16.51
C ARG A 22 2.93 29.65 15.15
N ILE A 23 3.30 30.81 14.62
CA ILE A 23 3.99 30.97 13.34
C ILE A 23 5.31 30.19 13.33
N LEU A 24 6.15 30.37 14.35
CA LEU A 24 7.45 29.69 14.44
C LEU A 24 7.31 28.17 14.54
N SER A 25 6.33 27.68 15.33
CA SER A 25 6.06 26.25 15.47
C SER A 25 5.57 25.65 14.15
N TYR A 26 4.62 26.31 13.48
CA TYR A 26 4.10 25.86 12.20
C TYR A 26 5.19 25.77 11.14
N LEU A 27 6.01 26.82 10.99
CA LEU A 27 7.13 26.79 10.05
C LEU A 27 8.19 25.77 10.41
N LYS A 28 8.44 25.55 11.71
CA LYS A 28 9.34 24.48 12.17
C LYS A 28 8.79 23.11 11.77
N SER A 29 7.48 22.88 11.92
CA SER A 29 6.82 21.66 11.44
C SER A 29 6.93 21.52 9.92
N CYS A 30 6.65 22.56 9.15
CA CYS A 30 6.82 22.56 7.68
C CYS A 30 8.25 22.21 7.28
N ARG A 31 9.26 22.78 7.94
CA ARG A 31 10.67 22.45 7.70
C ARG A 31 11.02 21.02 8.09
N ARG A 32 10.48 20.51 9.22
CA ARG A 32 10.73 19.13 9.67
C ARG A 32 10.08 18.12 8.74
N ASN A 33 8.87 18.39 8.28
CA ASN A 33 8.16 17.57 7.29
C ASN A 33 8.85 17.60 5.93
N LYS A 34 9.27 18.78 5.46
CA LYS A 34 10.08 18.92 4.24
C LYS A 34 11.38 18.13 4.37
N ARG A 35 12.12 18.32 5.47
CA ARG A 35 13.37 17.60 5.70
C ARG A 35 13.15 16.10 5.79
N ASN A 36 12.10 15.62 6.47
CA ASN A 36 11.78 14.20 6.53
C ASN A 36 11.46 13.64 5.14
N ARG A 37 10.72 14.39 4.31
CA ARG A 37 10.47 14.01 2.90
C ARG A 37 11.79 13.91 2.11
N ASP A 38 12.66 14.91 2.26
CA ASP A 38 13.96 14.98 1.59
C ASP A 38 14.97 13.92 2.13
N SER A 39 14.95 13.62 3.43
CA SER A 39 15.90 12.71 4.11
C SER A 39 15.47 11.25 4.08
N ASN A 40 14.16 10.99 3.97
CA ASN A 40 13.62 9.66 3.82
C ASN A 40 13.40 9.29 2.33
N GLY A 41 13.88 10.11 1.39
CA GLY A 41 13.92 9.76 -0.05
C GLY A 41 12.56 9.52 -0.71
N TRP A 42 11.46 9.99 -0.11
CA TRP A 42 10.11 9.72 -0.61
C TRP A 42 9.76 10.45 -1.91
N ASP A 43 10.62 11.34 -2.41
CA ASP A 43 10.48 11.97 -3.72
C ASP A 43 11.12 11.15 -4.87
N THR A 44 11.64 9.93 -4.63
CA THR A 44 12.24 9.10 -5.70
C THR A 44 11.76 7.65 -5.85
N VAL A 45 10.84 7.13 -5.02
CA VAL A 45 10.27 5.79 -5.23
C VAL A 45 8.82 5.70 -4.74
N PRO A 46 7.79 5.57 -5.60
CA PRO A 46 6.47 5.22 -5.14
C PRO A 46 6.48 3.74 -4.74
N ARG A 47 6.54 3.48 -3.42
CA ARG A 47 6.44 2.18 -2.75
C ARG A 47 7.52 1.16 -3.12
N LEU A 48 8.52 1.04 -2.25
CA LEU A 48 9.11 -0.28 -1.97
C LEU A 48 7.95 -1.24 -1.72
N THR A 49 7.92 -2.29 -2.52
CA THR A 49 6.86 -3.29 -2.64
C THR A 49 6.38 -3.72 -1.24
N PRO A 50 5.06 -3.80 -0.98
CA PRO A 50 4.51 -4.27 0.28
C PRO A 50 5.18 -5.57 0.76
N PRO A 51 5.32 -5.83 2.07
CA PRO A 51 6.06 -6.98 2.60
C PRO A 51 5.54 -8.35 2.15
N HIS A 52 4.29 -8.45 1.71
CA HIS A 52 3.74 -9.66 1.08
C HIS A 52 4.27 -9.90 -0.35
N LEU A 53 4.74 -8.85 -1.02
CA LEU A 53 5.37 -8.87 -2.34
C LEU A 53 6.90 -9.06 -2.27
N THR A 54 7.50 -9.02 -1.08
CA THR A 54 8.91 -9.40 -0.82
C THR A 54 9.01 -10.69 0.00
N SER A 55 7.92 -11.46 0.08
CA SER A 55 7.96 -12.79 0.70
C SER A 55 8.73 -13.76 -0.20
N VAL A 56 9.37 -14.78 0.37
CA VAL A 56 10.08 -15.83 -0.39
C VAL A 56 9.19 -16.45 -1.48
N GLN A 57 7.89 -16.57 -1.21
CA GLN A 57 6.91 -17.03 -2.19
C GLN A 57 6.75 -16.04 -3.35
N ALA A 58 6.72 -14.74 -3.09
CA ALA A 58 6.65 -13.72 -4.14
C ALA A 58 7.94 -13.69 -4.98
N GLU A 59 9.12 -13.88 -4.36
CA GLU A 59 10.39 -13.99 -5.09
C GLU A 59 10.41 -15.19 -6.04
N GLN A 60 9.89 -16.35 -5.61
CA GLN A 60 9.75 -17.54 -6.47
C GLN A 60 8.80 -17.30 -7.65
N VAL A 61 7.65 -16.64 -7.42
CA VAL A 61 6.71 -16.30 -8.51
C VAL A 61 7.35 -15.35 -9.52
N LEU A 62 8.08 -14.34 -9.04
CA LEU A 62 8.79 -13.41 -9.91
C LEU A 62 9.90 -14.11 -10.71
N ALA A 63 10.69 -14.99 -10.07
CA ALA A 63 11.71 -15.77 -10.76
C ALA A 63 11.12 -16.64 -11.88
N SER A 64 10.05 -17.40 -11.59
CA SER A 64 9.37 -18.22 -12.60
C SER A 64 8.75 -17.40 -13.72
N ALA A 65 8.22 -16.21 -13.43
CA ALA A 65 7.68 -15.31 -14.45
C ALA A 65 8.79 -14.80 -15.40
N CYS A 66 9.93 -14.39 -14.85
CA CYS A 66 11.09 -13.94 -15.64
C CYS A 66 11.64 -15.05 -16.55
N GLU A 67 11.75 -16.28 -16.06
CA GLU A 67 12.17 -17.43 -16.86
C GLU A 67 11.19 -17.71 -18.01
N ASN A 68 9.88 -17.60 -17.73
CA ASN A 68 8.85 -17.78 -18.75
C ASN A 68 8.86 -16.67 -19.79
N GLU A 69 9.07 -15.41 -19.40
CA GLU A 69 9.22 -14.28 -20.31
C GLU A 69 10.43 -14.48 -21.23
N ALA A 70 11.57 -14.91 -20.69
CA ALA A 70 12.76 -15.21 -21.48
C ALA A 70 12.53 -16.36 -22.48
N HIS A 71 11.79 -17.39 -22.08
CA HIS A 71 11.42 -18.50 -22.95
C HIS A 71 10.48 -18.05 -24.08
N ASN A 72 9.44 -17.26 -23.76
CA ASN A 72 8.53 -16.71 -24.75
C ASN A 72 9.24 -15.74 -25.70
N ALA A 73 10.16 -14.90 -25.20
CA ALA A 73 10.97 -14.02 -26.05
C ALA A 73 11.79 -14.81 -27.08
N LYS A 74 12.35 -15.97 -26.71
CA LYS A 74 13.03 -16.87 -27.66
C LYS A 74 12.05 -17.42 -28.69
N ARG A 75 10.86 -17.88 -28.29
CA ARG A 75 9.83 -18.39 -29.21
C ARG A 75 9.37 -17.35 -30.22
N MET A 76 9.14 -16.11 -29.76
CA MET A 76 8.75 -15.00 -30.63
C MET A 76 9.82 -14.69 -31.68
N ARG A 77 11.10 -14.77 -31.31
CA ARG A 77 12.22 -14.63 -32.26
C ARG A 77 12.27 -15.74 -33.32
N LEU A 78 11.78 -16.93 -32.98
CA LEU A 78 11.62 -18.04 -33.92
C LEU A 78 10.25 -17.99 -34.65
N GLY A 79 9.45 -16.93 -34.46
CA GLY A 79 8.14 -16.76 -35.11
C GLY A 79 7.02 -17.61 -34.51
N HIS A 80 7.21 -18.19 -33.33
CA HIS A 80 6.18 -18.93 -32.61
C HIS A 80 5.43 -18.04 -31.63
N GLU A 81 4.12 -18.26 -31.52
CA GLU A 81 3.25 -17.57 -30.56
C GLU A 81 3.71 -17.79 -29.10
N PRO A 82 3.50 -16.78 -28.23
CA PRO A 82 3.88 -16.86 -26.83
C PRO A 82 2.95 -17.83 -26.10
N ILE A 83 3.52 -18.64 -25.22
CA ILE A 83 2.73 -19.55 -24.39
C ILE A 83 2.17 -18.71 -23.24
N THR A 84 0.85 -18.47 -23.28
CA THR A 84 0.11 -17.81 -22.21
C THR A 84 -0.01 -18.74 -21.01
N GLN A 85 0.53 -18.33 -19.86
CA GLN A 85 0.31 -19.04 -18.61
C GLN A 85 -1.11 -18.76 -18.08
N PRO A 86 -1.81 -19.76 -17.53
CA PRO A 86 -3.08 -19.53 -16.84
C PRO A 86 -2.85 -18.66 -15.59
N ASN A 87 -3.73 -17.67 -15.39
CA ASN A 87 -3.61 -16.69 -14.30
C ASN A 87 -3.52 -17.37 -12.92
N PRO A 88 -2.42 -17.18 -12.14
CA PRO A 88 -2.26 -17.78 -10.82
C PRO A 88 -3.29 -17.30 -9.79
N GLN A 89 -4.03 -16.20 -10.06
CA GLN A 89 -5.15 -15.79 -9.20
C GLN A 89 -6.35 -16.74 -9.31
N ALA A 90 -6.51 -17.46 -10.42
CA ALA A 90 -7.60 -18.42 -10.58
C ALA A 90 -7.45 -19.62 -9.64
N SER A 91 -6.23 -20.12 -9.44
CA SER A 91 -5.98 -21.28 -8.57
C SER A 91 -6.11 -20.94 -7.08
N HIS A 92 -5.66 -19.75 -6.65
CA HIS A 92 -5.80 -19.33 -5.25
C HIS A 92 -7.26 -19.02 -4.84
N LEU A 93 -8.07 -18.49 -5.77
CA LEU A 93 -9.50 -18.26 -5.51
C LEU A 93 -10.30 -19.58 -5.49
N GLN A 94 -9.90 -20.59 -6.27
CA GLN A 94 -10.56 -21.90 -6.29
C GLN A 94 -10.50 -22.61 -4.92
N LEU A 95 -9.31 -22.64 -4.29
CA LEU A 95 -9.09 -23.29 -2.98
C LEU A 95 -9.89 -22.65 -1.83
N LYS A 96 -10.15 -21.34 -1.91
CA LYS A 96 -10.94 -20.63 -0.90
C LYS A 96 -12.44 -20.78 -1.10
N GLN A 97 -12.91 -21.14 -2.30
CA GLN A 97 -14.32 -21.34 -2.58
C GLN A 97 -14.78 -22.76 -2.19
N GLU A 98 -14.00 -23.80 -2.51
CA GLU A 98 -14.27 -25.19 -2.07
C GLU A 98 -14.28 -25.37 -0.54
N SER A 99 -13.50 -24.56 0.18
CA SER A 99 -13.44 -24.61 1.64
C SER A 99 -14.66 -23.98 2.33
N ARG A 100 -15.39 -23.08 1.66
CA ARG A 100 -16.54 -22.38 2.26
C ARG A 100 -17.84 -23.18 2.14
N ASP A 101 -18.00 -23.97 1.07
CA ASP A 101 -19.20 -24.80 0.88
C ASP A 101 -19.22 -26.05 1.78
N LYS A 102 -18.09 -26.43 2.41
CA LYS A 102 -18.04 -27.54 3.37
C LYS A 102 -18.30 -27.12 4.83
N LEU A 103 -18.49 -25.84 5.12
CA LEU A 103 -18.67 -25.32 6.47
C LEU A 103 -20.01 -24.59 6.66
N LEU A 104 -21.10 -25.17 6.16
CA LEU A 104 -22.45 -24.89 6.65
C LEU A 104 -22.97 -26.12 7.40
N PRO A 105 -22.92 -26.15 8.74
CA PRO A 105 -23.67 -27.15 9.48
C PRO A 105 -25.17 -26.89 9.28
N LYS A 106 -25.88 -27.89 8.76
CA LYS A 106 -27.34 -27.99 8.86
C LYS A 106 -27.68 -28.09 10.35
N VAL A 107 -28.06 -26.97 10.95
CA VAL A 107 -28.69 -26.97 12.27
C VAL A 107 -30.14 -27.41 12.10
N GLU A 108 -30.35 -28.71 12.24
CA GLU A 108 -31.68 -29.31 12.40
C GLU A 108 -32.21 -28.90 13.78
N VAL A 109 -33.12 -27.93 13.80
CA VAL A 109 -33.75 -27.45 15.03
C VAL A 109 -34.85 -28.44 15.43
N GLY A 110 -34.50 -29.40 16.28
CA GLY A 110 -35.45 -30.30 16.93
C GLY A 110 -36.31 -29.54 17.95
N VAL A 111 -37.56 -29.28 17.60
CA VAL A 111 -38.59 -28.74 18.50
C VAL A 111 -39.00 -29.84 19.49
N LYS A 112 -38.51 -29.76 20.73
CA LYS A 112 -39.04 -30.58 21.83
C LYS A 112 -40.30 -29.91 22.39
N LYS A 113 -41.44 -30.57 22.20
CA LYS A 113 -42.68 -30.36 22.93
C LYS A 113 -42.54 -30.95 24.32
N GLU A 114 -42.98 -30.26 25.36
CA GLU A 114 -43.32 -30.89 26.64
C GLU A 114 -44.69 -30.38 27.09
N SER A 115 -45.48 -31.31 27.61
CA SER A 115 -46.89 -31.23 27.99
C SER A 115 -47.07 -30.84 29.44
#